data_AF-A0A344LUU5-F1
#
_entry.id   AF-A0A344LUU5-F1
#
_cell.length_a   1.000
_cell.length_b   1.000
_cell.length_c   1.000
_cell.angle_alpha   90.00
_cell.angle_beta   90.00
_cell.angle_gamma   90.00
#
_symmetry.space_group_name_H-M   'P 1'
#
loop_
_entity.id
_entity.type
_entity.pdbx_description
1 polymer ?
#
loop_
_entity_poly.entity_id
_entity_poly.type
_entity_poly.pdbx_seq_one_letter_code
_entity_poly.pdbx_strand_id
1 'polypeptide(L)' 'MESEEEKVKGKITPHEALKILNGEGMNVTLEEATEILNFLKFIANAIVKKFLNENEENSSSQ' A
#
# COMPACT_ATOMS: atom_id res chain seq x y z
N MET A 1 14.17 -4.35 19.81
CA MET A 1 13.41 -5.08 18.78
C MET A 1 12.06 -4.40 18.72
N GLU A 2 11.85 -3.49 17.77
CA GLU A 2 10.49 -3.01 17.45
C GLU A 2 9.66 -4.25 17.12
N SER A 3 8.66 -4.53 17.95
CA SER A 3 7.80 -5.68 17.79
C SER A 3 7.09 -5.57 16.45
N GLU A 4 7.00 -6.68 15.71
CA GLU A 4 6.31 -6.75 14.41
C GLU A 4 4.87 -6.18 14.47
N GLU A 5 4.28 -6.12 15.67
CA GLU A 5 3.00 -5.48 15.98
C GLU A 5 2.93 -3.98 15.64
N GLU A 6 4.01 -3.21 15.81
CA GLU A 6 4.01 -1.78 15.44
C GLU A 6 3.98 -1.57 13.93
N LYS A 7 4.50 -2.54 13.15
CA LYS A 7 4.45 -2.48 11.67
C LYS A 7 3.03 -2.67 11.11
N VAL A 8 2.06 -3.13 11.89
CA VAL A 8 0.69 -3.45 11.42
C VAL A 8 -0.28 -2.29 11.64
N LYS A 9 0.02 -1.37 12.56
CA LYS A 9 -0.84 -0.23 12.87
C LYS A 9 -0.99 0.68 11.64
N GLY A 10 -2.17 0.67 11.02
CA GLY A 10 -2.51 1.51 9.85
C GLY A 10 -2.28 0.85 8.48
N LYS A 11 -1.91 -0.43 8.40
CA LYS A 11 -1.82 -1.15 7.12
C LYS A 11 -3.09 -1.94 6.85
N ILE A 12 -3.64 -1.80 5.65
CA ILE A 12 -4.69 -2.68 5.15
C ILE A 12 -4.10 -4.07 4.92
N THR A 13 -4.66 -5.06 5.61
CA THR A 13 -4.38 -6.49 5.45
C THR A 13 -5.22 -7.11 4.33
N PRO A 14 -4.87 -8.31 3.83
CA PRO A 14 -5.69 -9.00 2.82
C PRO A 14 -7.14 -9.23 3.23
N HIS A 15 -7.40 -9.55 4.50
CA HIS A 15 -8.77 -9.77 4.99
C HIS A 15 -9.57 -8.46 5.08
N GLU A 16 -8.92 -7.35 5.41
CA GLU A 16 -9.57 -6.03 5.37
C GLU A 16 -9.85 -5.59 3.93
N ALA A 17 -8.90 -5.82 3.01
CA ALA A 17 -9.11 -5.58 1.59
C ALA A 17 -10.29 -6.39 1.05
N LEU A 18 -10.38 -7.68 1.38
CA LEU A 18 -11.51 -8.54 1.03
C LEU A 18 -12.84 -7.96 1.53
N LYS A 19 -12.89 -7.52 2.80
CA LYS A 19 -14.10 -6.95 3.41
C LYS A 19 -14.52 -5.65 2.71
N ILE A 20 -13.57 -4.77 2.40
CA ILE A 20 -13.84 -3.51 1.70
C ILE A 20 -14.34 -3.80 0.28
N LEU A 21 -13.61 -4.59 -0.50
CA LEU A 21 -13.92 -4.89 -1.90
C LEU A 21 -15.29 -5.55 -2.04
N ASN A 22 -15.58 -6.57 -1.23
CA ASN A 22 -16.89 -7.22 -1.23
C ASN A 22 -18.00 -6.30 -0.70
N GLY A 23 -17.70 -5.44 0.29
CA GLY A 23 -18.64 -4.44 0.80
C GLY A 23 -19.07 -3.42 -0.26
N GLU A 24 -18.18 -3.11 -1.20
CA GLU A 24 -18.43 -2.23 -2.35
C GLU A 24 -18.99 -2.98 -3.58
N GLY A 25 -19.40 -4.24 -3.42
CA GLY A 25 -20.02 -5.04 -4.48
C GLY A 25 -19.04 -5.70 -5.46
N MET A 26 -17.74 -5.64 -5.19
CA MET A 26 -16.72 -6.34 -5.97
C MET A 26 -16.55 -7.75 -5.38
N ASN A 27 -17.34 -8.72 -5.88
CA ASN A 27 -17.34 -10.10 -5.39
C ASN A 27 -16.01 -10.81 -5.72
N VAL A 28 -15.08 -10.77 -4.78
CA VAL A 28 -13.72 -11.29 -4.92
C VAL A 28 -13.39 -12.27 -3.80
N THR A 29 -12.48 -13.19 -4.09
CA THR A 29 -11.87 -14.12 -3.15
C THR A 29 -10.74 -13.46 -2.35
N LEU A 30 -10.28 -14.12 -1.28
CA LEU A 30 -9.13 -13.65 -0.50
C LEU A 30 -7.86 -13.54 -1.35
N GLU A 31 -7.68 -14.45 -2.31
CA GLU A 31 -6.53 -14.45 -3.22
C GLU A 31 -6.58 -13.22 -4.13
N GLU A 32 -7.70 -12.97 -4.80
CA GLU A 32 -7.90 -11.78 -5.64
C GLU A 32 -7.76 -10.48 -4.83
N ALA A 33 -8.32 -10.43 -3.60
CA ALA A 33 -8.15 -9.28 -2.71
C ALA A 33 -6.67 -9.05 -2.33
N THR A 34 -5.89 -10.12 -2.17
CA THR A 34 -4.44 -10.06 -1.91
C THR A 34 -3.70 -9.47 -3.11
N GLU A 35 -4.02 -9.93 -4.32
CA GLU A 35 -3.42 -9.44 -5.56
C GLU A 35 -3.72 -7.95 -5.79
N ILE A 36 -4.98 -7.55 -5.63
CA ILE A 36 -5.42 -6.15 -5.73
C ILE A 36 -4.65 -5.28 -4.73
N LEU A 37 -4.59 -5.71 -3.47
CA LEU A 37 -3.86 -4.98 -2.43
C LEU A 37 -2.36 -4.85 -2.75
N ASN A 38 -1.74 -5.90 -3.28
CA ASN A 38 -0.32 -5.86 -3.67
C ASN A 38 -0.07 -4.92 -4.84
N PHE A 39 -0.96 -4.91 -5.83
CA PHE A 39 -0.88 -3.99 -6.96
C PHE A 39 -1.01 -2.52 -6.52
N LEU A 40 -1.95 -2.21 -5.64
CA LEU A 40 -2.11 -0.87 -5.07
C LEU A 40 -0.86 -0.43 -4.29
N LYS A 41 -0.27 -1.33 -3.49
CA LYS A 41 1.00 -1.06 -2.78
C LYS A 41 2.14 -0.79 -3.75
N PHE A 42 2.22 -1.52 -4.85
CA PHE A 42 3.22 -1.30 -5.89
C PHE A 42 3.10 0.11 -6.49
N ILE A 43 1.89 0.53 -6.87
CA ILE A 43 1.64 1.87 -7.40
C ILE A 43 2.00 2.94 -6.38
N ALA A 44 1.51 2.81 -5.14
CA ALA A 44 1.77 3.79 -4.08
C ALA A 44 3.28 3.96 -3.84
N ASN A 45 4.02 2.85 -3.77
CA ASN A 45 5.47 2.88 -3.62
C ASN A 45 6.17 3.56 -4.80
N ALA A 46 5.71 3.32 -6.03
CA ALA A 46 6.29 3.96 -7.22
C ALA A 46 6.08 5.48 -7.19
N ILE A 47 4.88 5.93 -6.82
CA ILE A 47 4.55 7.36 -6.71
C ILE A 47 5.36 8.04 -5.61
N VAL A 48 5.44 7.43 -4.42
CA VAL A 48 6.21 7.98 -3.30
C VAL A 48 7.69 8.06 -3.64
N LYS A 49 8.27 7.01 -4.24
CA LYS A 49 9.68 7.04 -4.67
C LYS A 49 9.95 8.15 -5.68
N LYS A 50 9.08 8.31 -6.68
CA LYS A 50 9.19 9.39 -7.66
C LYS A 50 9.18 10.77 -6.97
N PHE A 51 8.22 10.99 -6.08
CA PHE A 51 8.11 12.25 -5.34
C PHE A 51 9.34 12.54 -4.48
N LEU A 52 9.87 11.53 -3.76
CA LEU A 52 11.05 11.71 -2.93
C LEU A 52 12.29 12.04 -3.78
N ASN A 53 12.50 11.33 -4.89
CA ASN A 53 13.62 11.59 -5.79
C ASN A 53 13.57 13.00 -6.40
N GLU A 54 12.39 13.46 -6.83
CA GLU A 54 12.20 14.82 -7.37
C GLU A 54 12.51 15.93 -6.34
N ASN A 55 12.31 15.65 -5.04
CA ASN A 55 12.62 16.59 -3.97
C ASN A 55 14.09 16.56 -3.56
N GLU A 56 14.77 15.42 -3.64
CA GLU A 56 16.22 15.32 -3.38
C GLU A 56 17.04 16.05 -4.46
N GLU A 57 16.65 15.97 -5.73
CA GLU A 57 17.32 16.70 -6.82
C GLU A 57 17.18 18.22 -6.71
N ASN A 58 16.00 18.72 -6.27
CA ASN A 58 15.77 20.14 -6.01
C ASN A 58 16.55 20.66 -4.79
N SER A 59 16.82 19.80 -3.81
CA SER A 59 17.57 20.17 -2.59
C SER A 59 19.10 20.19 -2.82
N SER A 60 19.58 19.57 -3.90
CA SER A 60 21.00 19.43 -4.23
C SER A 60 21.52 20.51 -5.18
N SER A 61 20.63 21.39 -5.66
CA SER A 61 20.92 22.46 -6.63
C SER A 61 20.86 23.88 -6.01
N GLN A 62 20.82 23.98 -4.67
CA GLN A 62 20.93 25.25 -3.92
C GLN A 62 22.26 25.34 -3.16
#